data_AF-A0A383DKY7-F1
#
_entry.id   AF-A0A383DKY7-F1
#
_cell.length_a   1.000
_cell.length_b   1.000
_cell.length_c   1.000
_cell.angle_alpha   90.00
_cell.angle_beta   90.00
_cell.angle_gamma   90.00
#
_symmetry.space_group_name_H-M   'P 1'
#
loop_
_entity.id
_entity.type
_entity.pdbx_description
1 polymer ?
#
loop_
_entity_poly.entity_id
_entity_poly.type
_entity_poly.pdbx_seq_one_letter_code
_entity_poly.pdbx_strand_id
1 'polypeptide(L)'
;EPDRSNWKLARTIFIADSDKEAIKKARNNSISKAYKYLATAIKKGPGLAIMKSDPNEPDSEITEDYLINELVIAGSVETVISRLQEVTEYLGPFGTLINMSFDWIDESDKRDWLNSMALFQNEVIPKLSSQINQSLSPENSND
;
A
#
# COMPACT_ATOMS: atom_id res chain seq x y z
N GLU A 1 13.13 7.34 23.72
CA GLU A 1 12.44 6.44 22.77
C GLU A 1 12.82 6.80 21.35
N PRO A 2 12.69 5.89 20.37
CA PRO A 2 12.89 6.22 18.96
C PRO A 2 11.88 7.27 18.49
N ASP A 3 12.37 8.29 17.78
CA ASP A 3 11.53 9.34 17.21
C ASP A 3 10.75 8.82 15.99
N ARG A 4 9.42 8.71 16.15
CA ARG A 4 8.48 8.20 15.14
C ARG A 4 8.43 9.08 13.88
N SER A 5 8.81 10.35 13.96
CA SER A 5 8.87 11.23 12.78
C SER A 5 9.94 10.80 11.77
N ASN A 6 10.93 10.00 12.19
CA ASN A 6 11.95 9.46 11.29
C ASN A 6 11.52 8.15 10.60
N TRP A 7 10.39 7.57 10.99
CA TRP A 7 9.91 6.30 10.45
C TRP A 7 9.26 6.48 9.09
N LYS A 8 9.52 5.52 8.20
CA LYS A 8 8.99 5.51 6.83
C LYS A 8 8.14 4.27 6.61
N LEU A 9 6.91 4.47 6.15
CA LEU A 9 6.01 3.40 5.76
C LEU A 9 6.04 3.26 4.24
N ALA A 10 6.56 2.14 3.74
CA ALA A 10 6.51 1.82 2.32
C ALA A 10 5.32 0.90 2.00
N ARG A 11 4.49 1.29 1.03
CA ARG A 11 3.36 0.51 0.53
C ARG A 11 3.23 0.68 -0.97
N THR A 12 2.74 -0.35 -1.65
CA THR A 12 2.22 -0.18 -3.01
C THR A 12 0.79 0.31 -2.90
N ILE A 13 0.51 1.50 -3.44
CA ILE A 13 -0.81 2.14 -3.37
C ILE A 13 -1.29 2.45 -4.78
N PHE A 14 -2.51 2.00 -5.09
CA PHE A 14 -3.12 2.20 -6.40
C PHE A 14 -4.57 2.66 -6.27
N ILE A 15 -4.91 3.79 -6.90
CA ILE A 15 -6.18 4.49 -6.68
C ILE A 15 -6.93 4.61 -8.00
N ALA A 16 -8.22 4.30 -7.98
CA ALA A 16 -9.14 4.52 -9.10
C ALA A 16 -10.50 5.04 -8.59
N ASP A 17 -11.45 5.24 -9.49
CA ASP A 17 -12.76 5.82 -9.16
C ASP A 17 -13.59 4.93 -8.22
N SER A 18 -13.31 3.63 -8.19
CA SER A 18 -13.96 2.68 -7.30
C SER A 18 -13.02 1.54 -6.90
N ASP A 19 -13.30 0.89 -5.77
CA ASP A 19 -12.53 -0.26 -5.28
C ASP A 19 -12.46 -1.38 -6.32
N LYS A 20 -13.59 -1.67 -6.95
CA LYS A 20 -13.69 -2.70 -8.00
C LYS A 20 -12.79 -2.37 -9.19
N GLU A 21 -12.73 -1.11 -9.61
CA GLU A 21 -11.88 -0.68 -10.71
C GLU A 21 -10.41 -0.72 -10.32
N ALA A 22 -10.05 -0.22 -9.14
CA ALA A 22 -8.68 -0.19 -8.65
C ALA A 22 -8.09 -1.61 -8.58
N ILE A 23 -8.84 -2.55 -7.98
CA ILE A 23 -8.43 -3.96 -7.90
C ILE A 23 -8.32 -4.58 -9.30
N LYS A 24 -9.32 -4.33 -10.17
CA LYS A 24 -9.28 -4.84 -11.55
C LYS A 24 -8.04 -4.34 -12.28
N LYS A 25 -7.69 -3.06 -12.18
CA LYS A 25 -6.51 -2.48 -12.82
C LYS A 25 -5.22 -3.02 -12.21
N ALA A 26 -5.09 -3.05 -10.89
CA ALA A 26 -3.91 -3.57 -10.19
C ALA A 26 -3.60 -5.04 -10.53
N ARG A 27 -4.62 -5.88 -10.76
CA ARG A 27 -4.45 -7.26 -11.22
C ARG A 27 -3.92 -7.39 -12.65
N ASN A 28 -4.04 -6.34 -13.47
CA ASN A 28 -3.73 -6.41 -14.90
C ASN A 28 -2.62 -5.46 -15.34
N ASN A 29 -2.01 -4.73 -14.40
CA ASN A 29 -1.01 -3.72 -14.71
C ASN A 29 0.41 -4.14 -14.25
N SER A 30 1.34 -3.20 -14.29
CA SER A 30 2.72 -3.38 -13.80
C SER A 30 2.84 -3.94 -12.39
N ILE A 31 1.90 -3.64 -11.49
CA ILE A 31 1.92 -4.10 -10.09
C ILE A 31 1.86 -5.62 -10.04
N SER A 32 0.86 -6.25 -10.67
CA SER A 32 0.74 -7.72 -10.70
C SER A 32 2.01 -8.36 -11.25
N LYS A 33 2.55 -7.84 -12.36
CA LYS A 33 3.79 -8.38 -12.96
C LYS A 33 4.97 -8.28 -12.00
N ALA A 34 5.12 -7.15 -11.31
CA ALA A 34 6.19 -6.93 -10.35
C ALA A 34 6.07 -7.87 -9.15
N TYR A 35 4.89 -8.00 -8.55
CA TYR A 35 4.68 -8.90 -7.41
C TYR A 35 4.88 -10.37 -7.77
N LYS A 36 4.45 -10.79 -8.97
CA LYS A 36 4.72 -12.14 -9.49
C LYS A 36 6.21 -12.42 -9.65
N TYR A 37 6.95 -11.45 -10.19
CA TYR A 37 8.40 -11.53 -10.32
C TYR A 37 9.07 -11.60 -8.94
N LEU A 38 8.70 -10.70 -8.02
CA LEU A 38 9.22 -10.63 -6.66
C LEU A 38 8.96 -11.93 -5.89
N ALA A 39 7.73 -12.46 -5.92
CA ALA A 39 7.39 -13.72 -5.28
C ALA A 39 8.22 -14.89 -5.84
N THR A 40 8.42 -14.93 -7.16
CA THR A 40 9.28 -15.93 -7.79
C THR A 40 10.74 -15.82 -7.34
N ALA A 41 11.28 -14.60 -7.27
CA ALA A 41 12.65 -14.35 -6.83
C ALA A 41 12.85 -14.66 -5.34
N ILE A 42 11.93 -14.22 -4.49
CA ILE A 42 11.92 -14.44 -3.03
C ILE A 42 11.81 -15.94 -2.73
N LYS A 43 10.91 -16.66 -3.42
CA LYS A 43 10.78 -18.12 -3.30
C LYS A 43 12.07 -18.87 -3.64
N LYS A 44 12.85 -18.37 -4.61
CA LYS A 44 14.16 -18.96 -4.97
C LYS A 44 15.29 -18.56 -4.01
N GLY A 45 15.11 -17.49 -3.24
CA GLY A 45 16.11 -16.96 -2.30
C GLY A 45 15.69 -17.18 -0.85
N PRO A 46 15.35 -16.12 -0.10
CA PRO A 46 15.13 -16.16 1.35
C PRO A 46 13.84 -16.91 1.79
N GLY A 47 12.95 -17.27 0.85
CA GLY A 47 11.69 -17.95 1.13
C GLY A 47 10.50 -16.99 1.26
N LEU A 48 9.28 -17.49 1.01
CA LEU A 48 8.07 -16.67 0.91
C LEU A 48 7.54 -16.14 2.25
N ALA A 49 8.12 -16.52 3.39
CA ALA A 49 7.67 -16.10 4.72
C ALA A 49 7.53 -14.57 4.86
N ILE A 50 8.41 -13.79 4.21
CA ILE A 50 8.36 -12.32 4.22
C ILE A 50 7.14 -11.72 3.50
N MET A 51 6.48 -12.49 2.65
CA MET A 51 5.30 -12.05 1.90
C MET A 51 3.99 -12.50 2.54
N LYS A 52 4.05 -13.25 3.64
CA LYS A 52 2.87 -13.82 4.30
C LYS A 52 2.37 -12.91 5.42
N SER A 53 1.06 -12.85 5.59
CA SER A 53 0.40 -12.28 6.77
C SER A 53 0.65 -13.16 8.00
N ASP A 54 0.53 -14.49 7.86
CA ASP A 54 0.94 -15.49 8.85
C ASP A 54 2.12 -16.33 8.31
N PRO A 55 3.29 -16.31 8.97
CA PRO A 55 4.44 -17.12 8.59
C PRO A 55 4.16 -18.63 8.45
N ASN A 56 3.11 -19.15 9.10
CA ASN A 56 2.74 -20.56 9.06
C ASN A 56 1.83 -20.95 7.87
N GLU A 57 1.30 -19.97 7.11
CA GLU A 57 0.53 -20.27 5.90
C GLU A 57 1.37 -21.05 4.89
N PRO A 58 0.83 -22.06 4.19
CA PRO A 58 1.61 -22.80 3.20
C PRO A 58 1.93 -21.92 1.99
N ASP A 59 3.10 -22.12 1.38
CA ASP A 59 3.55 -21.38 0.19
C ASP A 59 2.57 -21.48 -1.00
N SER A 60 1.67 -22.46 -1.02
CA SER A 60 0.61 -22.62 -2.03
C SER A 60 -0.44 -21.51 -1.99
N GLU A 61 -0.66 -20.89 -0.84
CA GLU A 61 -1.66 -19.82 -0.69
C GLU A 61 -1.17 -18.48 -1.24
N ILE A 62 0.14 -18.36 -1.50
CA ILE A 62 0.76 -17.14 -2.03
C ILE A 62 0.56 -17.09 -3.56
N THR A 63 -0.71 -16.90 -3.91
CA THR A 63 -1.21 -16.73 -5.27
C THR A 63 -1.06 -15.27 -5.72
N GLU A 64 -1.24 -15.01 -7.01
CA GLU A 64 -1.26 -13.64 -7.53
C GLU A 64 -2.38 -12.80 -6.89
N ASP A 65 -3.54 -13.40 -6.67
CA ASP A 65 -4.65 -12.75 -5.97
C ASP A 65 -4.31 -12.42 -4.53
N TYR A 66 -3.64 -13.32 -3.82
CA TYR A 66 -3.14 -13.05 -2.46
C TYR A 66 -2.22 -11.84 -2.44
N LEU A 67 -1.22 -11.79 -3.33
CA LEU A 67 -0.24 -10.70 -3.38
C LEU A 67 -0.92 -9.34 -3.60
N ILE A 68 -1.92 -9.28 -4.48
CA ILE A 68 -2.67 -8.04 -4.73
C ILE A 68 -3.58 -7.68 -3.55
N ASN A 69 -4.29 -8.65 -2.97
CA ASN A 69 -5.25 -8.35 -1.90
C ASN A 69 -4.54 -7.94 -0.58
N GLU A 70 -3.47 -8.65 -0.23
CA GLU A 70 -2.79 -8.49 1.06
C GLU A 70 -1.67 -7.45 1.03
N LEU A 71 -0.89 -7.38 -0.05
CA LEU A 71 0.33 -6.56 -0.09
C LEU A 71 0.17 -5.23 -0.84
N VAL A 72 -0.98 -5.02 -1.49
CA VAL A 72 -1.30 -3.79 -2.22
C VAL A 72 -2.52 -3.11 -1.61
N ILE A 73 -2.41 -1.80 -1.39
CA ILE A 73 -3.54 -0.96 -1.00
C ILE A 73 -4.16 -0.41 -2.30
N ALA A 74 -5.07 -1.20 -2.88
CA ALA A 74 -5.81 -0.82 -4.08
C ALA A 74 -7.26 -0.45 -3.72
N GLY A 75 -7.73 0.74 -4.11
CA GLY A 75 -9.09 1.17 -3.79
C GLY A 75 -9.50 2.51 -4.39
N SER A 76 -10.69 2.96 -4.03
CA SER A 76 -11.06 4.37 -4.09
C SER A 76 -10.23 5.19 -3.10
N VAL A 77 -10.27 6.52 -3.23
CA VAL A 77 -9.61 7.46 -2.29
C VAL A 77 -9.96 7.13 -0.84
N GLU A 78 -11.25 6.90 -0.56
CA GLU A 78 -11.72 6.71 0.82
C GLU A 78 -11.32 5.35 1.38
N THR A 79 -11.37 4.29 0.56
CA THR A 79 -10.86 2.97 0.95
C THR A 79 -9.36 2.99 1.21
N VAL A 80 -8.59 3.71 0.40
CA VAL A 80 -7.14 3.84 0.57
C VAL A 80 -6.81 4.59 1.87
N ILE A 81 -7.54 5.67 2.18
CA ILE A 81 -7.37 6.40 3.45
C ILE A 81 -7.71 5.49 4.63
N SER A 82 -8.85 4.79 4.61
CA SER A 82 -9.25 3.86 5.67
C SER A 82 -8.18 2.79 5.92
N ARG A 83 -7.66 2.15 4.87
CA ARG A 83 -6.61 1.13 5.03
C ARG A 83 -5.30 1.72 5.56
N LEU A 84 -4.94 2.94 5.17
CA LEU A 84 -3.74 3.61 5.71
C LEU A 84 -3.93 4.00 7.18
N GLN A 85 -5.15 4.33 7.61
CA GLN A 85 -5.48 4.56 9.02
C GLN A 85 -5.35 3.27 9.82
N GLU A 86 -5.93 2.16 9.36
CA GLU A 86 -5.78 0.84 10.01
C GLU A 86 -4.30 0.47 10.19
N VAL A 87 -3.47 0.72 9.18
CA VAL A 87 -2.01 0.50 9.28
C VAL A 87 -1.38 1.42 10.32
N THR A 88 -1.82 2.67 10.41
CA THR A 88 -1.31 3.65 11.40
C THR A 88 -1.73 3.29 12.82
N GLU A 89 -2.96 2.82 13.02
CA GLU A 89 -3.47 2.34 14.30
C GLU A 89 -2.68 1.11 14.78
N TYR A 90 -2.35 0.20 13.86
CA TYR A 90 -1.58 -0.99 14.19
C TYR A 90 -0.09 -0.72 14.48
N LEU A 91 0.57 0.14 13.69
CA LEU A 91 2.02 0.39 13.78
C LEU A 91 2.41 1.57 14.68
N GLY A 92 1.45 2.46 14.96
CA GLY A 92 1.69 3.80 15.47
C GLY A 92 2.05 4.81 14.35
N PRO A 93 2.21 6.09 14.70
CA PRO A 93 2.47 7.15 13.74
C PRO A 93 3.83 6.99 13.04
N PHE A 94 3.93 7.53 11.83
CA PHE A 94 5.14 7.59 11.01
C PHE A 94 5.27 8.96 10.35
N GLY A 95 6.50 9.38 10.01
CA GLY A 95 6.74 10.69 9.40
C GLY A 95 6.72 10.72 7.88
N THR A 96 6.87 9.58 7.19
CA THR A 96 6.85 9.53 5.72
C THR A 96 6.10 8.32 5.19
N LEU A 97 5.11 8.56 4.31
CA LEU A 97 4.52 7.53 3.47
C LEU A 97 5.26 7.48 2.13
N ILE A 98 5.73 6.29 1.75
CA ILE A 98 6.36 6.02 0.45
C ILE A 98 5.40 5.17 -0.36
N ASN A 99 4.88 5.73 -1.46
CA ASN A 99 4.19 4.94 -2.48
C ASN A 99 5.22 4.28 -3.40
N MET A 100 5.30 2.96 -3.38
CA MET A 100 6.19 2.19 -4.25
C MET A 100 5.65 2.17 -5.68
N SER A 101 6.48 2.59 -6.63
CA SER A 101 6.16 2.58 -8.06
C SER A 101 6.86 1.44 -8.78
N PHE A 102 6.24 0.97 -9.85
CA PHE A 102 6.83 0.05 -10.82
C PHE A 102 6.80 0.69 -12.21
N ASP A 103 7.68 0.23 -13.11
CA ASP A 103 7.64 0.64 -14.52
C ASP A 103 6.33 0.24 -15.18
N TRP A 104 5.89 0.99 -16.18
CA TRP A 104 4.63 0.72 -16.89
C TRP A 104 4.82 -0.29 -18.01
N ILE A 105 3.79 -1.11 -18.24
CA ILE A 105 3.84 -2.16 -19.27
C ILE A 105 3.34 -1.70 -20.65
N ASP A 106 2.57 -0.61 -20.68
CA ASP A 106 2.05 0.06 -21.87
C ASP A 106 1.56 1.48 -21.52
N GLU A 107 1.11 2.25 -22.52
CA GLU A 107 0.62 3.62 -22.33
C GLU A 107 -0.70 3.70 -21.53
N SER A 108 -1.52 2.64 -21.52
CA SER A 108 -2.74 2.63 -20.71
C SER A 108 -2.42 2.47 -19.23
N ASP A 109 -1.51 1.55 -18.88
CA ASP A 109 -0.99 1.38 -17.53
C ASP A 109 -0.34 2.67 -17.02
N LYS A 110 0.50 3.30 -17.86
CA LYS A 110 1.11 4.59 -17.54
C LYS A 110 0.07 5.66 -17.21
N ARG A 111 -0.97 5.81 -18.04
CA ARG A 111 -2.05 6.78 -17.81
C ARG A 111 -2.80 6.48 -16.52
N ASP A 112 -3.11 5.20 -16.26
CA ASP A 112 -3.79 4.78 -15.05
C ASP A 112 -2.93 5.04 -13.79
N TRP A 113 -1.62 4.78 -13.86
CA TRP A 113 -0.66 5.12 -12.81
C TRP A 113 -0.58 6.62 -12.54
N LEU A 114 -0.50 7.44 -13.60
CA LEU A 114 -0.46 8.90 -13.46
C LEU A 114 -1.74 9.45 -12.83
N ASN A 115 -2.91 8.91 -13.19
CA ASN A 115 -4.18 9.25 -12.56
C ASN A 115 -4.20 8.84 -11.08
N SER A 116 -3.77 7.61 -10.77
CA SER A 116 -3.63 7.14 -9.39
C SER A 116 -2.70 8.04 -8.57
N MET A 117 -1.56 8.45 -9.12
CA MET A 117 -0.63 9.36 -8.47
C MET A 117 -1.21 10.77 -8.26
N ALA A 118 -1.99 11.28 -9.21
CA ALA A 118 -2.69 12.55 -9.05
C ALA A 118 -3.70 12.49 -7.88
N LEU A 119 -4.47 11.41 -7.77
CA LEU A 119 -5.38 11.19 -6.64
C LEU A 119 -4.60 11.04 -5.33
N PHE A 120 -3.49 10.29 -5.35
CA PHE A 120 -2.65 10.11 -4.16
C PHE A 120 -2.15 11.46 -3.62
N GLN A 121 -1.61 12.30 -4.51
CA GLN A 121 -1.06 13.60 -4.14
C GLN A 121 -2.13 14.61 -3.73
N ASN A 122 -3.24 14.70 -4.47
CA ASN A 122 -4.21 15.79 -4.30
C ASN A 122 -5.34 15.45 -3.33
N GLU A 123 -5.64 14.17 -3.11
CA GLU A 123 -6.75 13.73 -2.24
C GLU A 123 -6.25 13.01 -1.01
N VAL A 124 -5.44 11.95 -1.18
CA VAL A 124 -5.05 11.06 -0.07
C VAL A 124 -4.10 11.76 0.89
N ILE A 125 -2.98 12.31 0.40
CA ILE A 125 -1.96 12.92 1.28
C ILE A 125 -2.53 14.06 2.13
N PRO A 126 -3.32 15.03 1.60
CA PRO A 126 -3.90 16.10 2.42
C PRO A 126 -4.88 15.58 3.48
N LYS A 127 -5.80 14.66 3.11
CA LYS A 127 -6.78 14.08 4.03
C LYS A 127 -6.10 13.27 5.15
N LEU A 128 -5.14 12.41 4.79
CA LEU A 128 -4.40 11.59 5.73
C LEU A 128 -3.55 12.43 6.69
N SER A 129 -2.84 13.44 6.18
CA SER A 129 -1.99 14.30 7.00
C SER A 129 -2.81 15.10 8.01
N SER A 130 -3.98 15.60 7.61
CA SER A 130 -4.91 16.29 8.53
C SER A 130 -5.30 15.39 9.70
N GLN A 131 -5.57 14.11 9.45
CA GLN A 131 -5.98 13.13 10.46
C GLN A 131 -4.82 12.66 11.34
N ILE A 132 -3.65 12.37 10.77
CA ILE A 132 -2.46 11.96 11.54
C ILE A 132 -1.96 13.11 12.41
N ASN A 133 -1.99 14.36 11.94
CA ASN A 133 -1.57 15.49 12.76
C ASN A 133 -2.52 15.75 13.95
N GLN A 134 -3.81 15.42 13.83
CA GLN A 134 -4.74 15.45 14.95
C GLN A 134 -4.38 14.39 16.01
N SER A 135 -3.97 13.19 15.60
CA SER A 135 -3.56 12.14 16.54
C SER A 135 -2.18 12.39 17.17
N LEU A 136 -1.31 13.16 16.52
CA LEU A 136 -0.01 13.60 17.03
C LEU A 136 -0.08 14.86 17.92
N SER A 137 -1.23 15.53 18.01
CA SER A 137 -1.39 16.73 18.83
C SER A 137 -1.50 16.37 20.32
N PRO A 138 -0.82 17.11 21.23
CA PRO A 138 -0.67 16.73 22.64
C PRO A 138 -1.96 16.72 23.48
N GLU A 139 -3.10 17.13 22.93
CA GLU A 139 -4.39 17.14 23.65
C GLU A 139 -4.97 15.74 23.94
N ASN A 140 -4.48 14.68 23.28
CA ASN A 140 -4.87 13.29 23.56
C ASN A 140 -3.89 12.53 24.48
N SER A 141 -3.03 13.23 25.22
CA SER A 141 -2.07 12.64 26.16
C SER A 141 -2.55 12.56 27.62
N ASN A 142 -3.87 12.63 27.84
CA ASN A 142 -4.49 12.37 29.14
C ASN A 142 -5.35 11.10 29.07
N ASP A 143 -4.72 9.96 29.35
CA ASP A 143 -5.20 8.92 30.28
C ASP A 143 -4.03 8.00 30.67
#